data_AF-A0A379AB47-F1
#
_entry.id   AF-A0A379AB47-F1
#
_cell.length_a   1.000
_cell.length_b   1.000
_cell.length_c   1.000
_cell.angle_alpha   90.00
_cell.angle_beta   90.00
_cell.angle_gamma   90.00
#
_symmetry.space_group_name_H-M   'P 1'
#
loop_
_entity.id
_entity.type
_entity.pdbx_description
1 polymer ?
#
loop_
_entity_poly.entity_id
_entity_poly.type
_entity_poly.pdbx_seq_one_letter_code
_entity_poly.pdbx_strand_id
1 'polypeptide(L)'
;MTPEHLPIEDYDAQLAEKVSRLETMMTPFAAPDVEVFRSPVSHYRMRAEFRLWHDGDDIYHIIFDQQTRERIRVDQFPAASQLINQLMPKMIARDP
;
A
#
# COMPACT_ATOMS: atom_id res chain seq x y z
N MET A 1 -6.61 4.17 -1.52
CA MET A 1 -5.28 4.43 -0.92
C MET A 1 -4.84 3.14 -0.24
N THR A 2 -3.55 2.86 -0.11
CA THR A 2 -3.14 1.64 0.61
C THR A 2 -3.11 1.95 2.09
N PRO A 3 -4.01 1.37 2.89
CA PRO A 3 -4.13 1.70 4.31
C PRO A 3 -2.89 1.25 5.09
N GLU A 4 -2.72 1.84 6.28
CA GLU A 4 -1.75 1.37 7.27
C GLU A 4 -2.10 -0.06 7.73
N HIS A 5 -3.38 -0.38 7.89
CA HIS A 5 -3.86 -1.73 8.15
C HIS A 5 -4.31 -2.41 6.85
N LEU A 6 -3.60 -3.46 6.42
CA LEU A 6 -3.95 -4.19 5.21
C LEU A 6 -5.11 -5.17 5.50
N PRO A 7 -6.19 -5.17 4.71
CA PRO A 7 -7.25 -6.17 4.80
C PRO A 7 -6.78 -7.48 4.14
N ILE A 8 -5.89 -8.19 4.82
CA ILE A 8 -5.24 -9.40 4.31
C ILE A 8 -6.26 -10.55 4.18
N GLU A 9 -7.22 -10.61 5.10
CA GLU A 9 -8.34 -11.54 5.11
C GLU A 9 -9.20 -11.45 3.86
N ASP A 10 -9.31 -10.26 3.25
CA ASP A 10 -10.10 -10.02 2.05
C ASP A 10 -9.29 -10.24 0.76
N TYR A 11 -8.01 -10.59 0.85
CA TYR A 11 -7.12 -10.63 -0.32
C TYR A 11 -7.63 -11.56 -1.43
N ASP A 12 -8.11 -12.75 -1.06
CA ASP A 12 -8.65 -13.71 -2.01
C ASP A 12 -9.92 -13.21 -2.70
N ALA A 13 -10.82 -12.58 -1.95
CA ALA A 13 -12.03 -11.99 -2.51
C ALA A 13 -11.70 -10.83 -3.47
N GLN A 14 -10.75 -9.97 -3.09
CA GLN A 14 -10.28 -8.87 -3.94
C GLN A 14 -9.61 -9.38 -5.22
N LEU A 15 -8.88 -10.50 -5.15
CA LEU A 15 -8.26 -11.10 -6.32
C LEU A 15 -9.32 -11.73 -7.24
N ALA A 16 -10.27 -12.48 -6.69
CA ALA A 16 -11.35 -13.10 -7.45
C ALA A 16 -12.20 -12.05 -8.19
N GLU A 17 -12.51 -10.93 -7.53
CA GLU A 17 -13.21 -9.80 -8.16
C GLU A 17 -12.43 -9.26 -9.37
N LYS A 18 -11.11 -9.06 -9.23
CA LYS A 18 -10.26 -8.57 -10.32
C LYS A 18 -10.20 -9.55 -11.49
N VAL A 19 -10.14 -10.86 -11.22
CA VAL A 19 -10.13 -11.91 -12.25
C VAL A 19 -11.45 -11.88 -13.02
N SER A 20 -12.59 -11.95 -12.34
CA SER A 20 -13.92 -11.91 -12.98
C SER A 20 -14.15 -10.64 -13.80
N ARG A 21 -13.70 -9.49 -13.28
CA ARG A 21 -13.74 -8.22 -14.00
C ARG A 21 -12.89 -8.24 -15.26
N LEU A 22 -11.68 -8.81 -15.21
CA LEU A 22 -10.81 -8.93 -16.37
C LEU A 22 -11.40 -9.87 -17.43
N GLU A 23 -11.91 -11.04 -17.05
CA GLU A 23 -12.57 -11.98 -17.96
C GLU A 23 -13.72 -11.32 -18.72
N THR A 24 -14.56 -10.57 -18.00
CA THR A 24 -15.67 -9.81 -18.58
C THR A 24 -15.17 -8.77 -19.58
N MET A 25 -14.15 -7.98 -19.21
CA MET A 25 -13.55 -6.97 -20.10
C MET A 25 -12.95 -7.57 -21.37
N MET A 26 -12.43 -8.81 -21.28
CA MET A 26 -11.71 -9.46 -22.38
C MET A 26 -12.59 -10.29 -23.32
N THR A 27 -13.86 -10.54 -22.94
CA THR A 27 -14.83 -11.32 -23.74
C THR A 27 -14.91 -10.89 -25.21
N PRO A 28 -14.95 -9.59 -25.57
CA PRO A 28 -15.07 -9.17 -26.98
C PRO A 28 -13.86 -9.52 -27.85
N PHE A 29 -12.73 -9.90 -27.25
CA PHE A 29 -11.46 -10.12 -27.95
C PHE A 29 -11.09 -11.60 -28.09
N ALA A 30 -11.96 -12.53 -27.65
CA ALA A 30 -11.68 -13.96 -27.64
C ALA A 30 -10.32 -14.29 -26.98
N ALA A 31 -10.01 -13.58 -25.89
CA ALA A 31 -8.78 -13.78 -25.14
C ALA A 31 -8.75 -15.20 -24.50
N PRO A 32 -7.55 -15.77 -24.29
CA PRO A 32 -7.42 -17.01 -23.54
C PRO A 32 -7.78 -16.83 -22.06
N ASP A 33 -7.87 -17.95 -21.35
CA ASP A 33 -8.11 -17.97 -19.91
C ASP A 33 -7.07 -17.14 -19.14
N VAL A 34 -7.50 -16.50 -18.06
CA VAL A 34 -6.65 -15.64 -17.24
C VAL A 34 -5.65 -16.48 -16.46
N GLU A 35 -4.36 -16.27 -16.70
CA GLU A 35 -3.30 -16.76 -15.80
C GLU A 35 -3.13 -15.77 -14.64
N VAL A 36 -3.16 -16.29 -13.40
CA VAL A 36 -3.19 -15.46 -12.20
C VAL A 36 -1.87 -15.54 -11.44
N PHE A 37 -1.16 -14.41 -11.36
CA PHE A 37 0.06 -14.26 -10.56
C PHE A 37 -0.22 -13.48 -9.29
N ARG A 38 -0.07 -14.15 -8.15
CA ARG A 38 -0.41 -13.58 -6.84
C ARG A 38 0.78 -12.78 -6.29
N SER A 39 0.48 -11.62 -5.75
CA SER A 39 1.42 -10.85 -4.93
C SER A 39 1.47 -11.45 -3.51
N PRO A 40 2.60 -11.33 -2.79
CA PRO A 40 2.58 -11.40 -1.33
C PRO A 40 1.51 -10.46 -0.77
N VAL A 41 0.84 -10.88 0.30
CA VAL A 41 -0.27 -10.12 0.92
C VAL A 41 0.21 -8.87 1.68
N SER A 42 1.50 -8.84 2.03
CA SER A 42 2.18 -7.70 2.66
C SER A 42 3.61 -7.57 2.10
N HIS A 43 4.25 -6.44 2.40
CA HIS A 43 5.64 -6.12 2.05
C HIS A 43 6.00 -6.23 0.56
N TYR A 44 5.02 -6.05 -0.32
CA TYR A 44 5.16 -6.24 -1.76
C TYR A 44 5.65 -4.99 -2.51
N ARG A 45 5.56 -3.78 -1.92
CA ARG A 45 6.04 -2.54 -2.56
C ARG A 45 7.52 -2.29 -2.28
N MET A 46 8.29 -2.12 -3.35
CA MET A 46 9.73 -1.84 -3.27
C MET A 46 10.08 -0.34 -3.25
N ARG A 47 9.08 0.54 -3.40
CA ARG A 47 9.18 1.99 -3.25
C ARG A 47 7.95 2.52 -2.53
N ALA A 48 8.15 3.48 -1.65
CA ALA A 48 7.09 4.25 -1.01
C ALA A 48 7.49 5.72 -0.95
N GLU A 49 6.51 6.60 -1.01
CA GLU A 49 6.68 8.04 -0.88
C GLU A 49 5.77 8.51 0.25
N PHE A 50 6.35 9.30 1.16
CA PHE A 50 5.64 9.87 2.29
C PHE A 50 5.89 11.37 2.29
N ARG A 51 4.89 12.14 2.74
CA ARG A 51 5.11 13.54 3.09
C ARG A 51 5.59 13.59 4.54
N LEU A 52 6.56 14.44 4.84
CA LEU A 52 6.94 14.73 6.22
C LEU A 52 6.04 15.84 6.78
N TRP A 53 5.59 15.65 8.01
CA TRP A 53 4.84 16.65 8.75
C TRP A 53 5.63 17.05 10.00
N HIS A 54 5.62 18.35 10.30
CA HIS A 54 6.24 18.92 11.49
C HIS A 54 5.15 19.34 12.47
N ASP A 55 5.26 18.88 13.72
CA ASP A 55 4.38 19.28 14.82
C ASP A 55 5.25 19.73 16.00
N GLY A 56 5.52 21.04 16.03
CA GLY A 56 6.55 21.61 16.90
C GLY A 56 7.92 21.00 16.60
N ASP A 57 8.46 20.30 17.59
CA ASP A 57 9.73 19.58 17.47
C ASP A 57 9.59 18.15 16.90
N ASP A 58 8.38 17.61 16.80
CA ASP A 58 8.18 16.27 16.24
C ASP A 58 8.14 16.32 14.70
N ILE A 59 8.69 15.28 14.07
CA ILE A 59 8.68 15.07 12.62
C ILE A 59 8.26 13.64 12.34
N TYR A 60 7.22 13.44 11.53
CA TYR A 60 6.72 12.11 11.19
C TYR A 60 6.24 12.01 9.75
N HIS A 61 6.15 10.77 9.25
CA HIS A 61 5.59 10.48 7.94
C HIS A 61 4.07 10.59 7.96
N ILE A 62 3.50 11.16 6.91
CA ILE A 62 2.06 11.20 6.69
C ILE A 62 1.69 10.72 5.28
N ILE A 63 0.49 10.18 5.17
CA ILE A 63 -0.27 10.01 3.93
C ILE A 63 -1.59 10.77 4.04
N PHE A 64 -2.33 10.84 2.93
CA PHE A 64 -3.63 11.50 2.90
C PHE A 64 -4.74 10.48 2.71
N ASP A 65 -5.81 10.63 3.49
CA ASP A 65 -7.06 9.97 3.15
C ASP A 65 -7.53 10.40 1.75
N GLN A 66 -7.95 9.45 0.93
CA GLN A 66 -8.31 9.75 -0.46
C GLN A 66 -9.65 10.50 -0.59
N GLN A 67 -10.56 10.32 0.37
CA GLN A 67 -11.89 10.92 0.35
C GLN A 67 -11.88 12.27 1.09
N THR A 68 -11.38 12.29 2.33
CA THR A 68 -11.43 13.47 3.20
C THR A 68 -10.23 14.39 3.03
N ARG A 69 -9.13 13.90 2.45
CA ARG A 69 -7.81 14.58 2.38
C ARG A 69 -7.22 14.90 3.75
N GLU A 70 -7.70 14.27 4.80
CA GLU A 70 -7.11 14.38 6.13
C GLU A 70 -5.74 13.71 6.17
N ARG A 71 -4.89 14.22 7.07
CA ARG A 71 -3.54 13.71 7.26
C ARG A 71 -3.60 12.51 8.19
N ILE A 72 -2.99 11.41 7.76
CA ILE A 72 -2.87 10.19 8.55
C ILE A 72 -1.38 10.03 8.85
N ARG A 73 -1.02 10.04 10.13
CA ARG A 73 0.33 9.69 10.60
C ARG A 73 0.60 8.22 10.29
N VAL A 74 1.81 7.93 9.84
CA VAL A 74 2.23 6.58 9.45
C VAL A 74 3.55 6.26 10.14
N ASP A 75 3.50 5.40 11.15
CA ASP A 75 4.70 4.94 11.86
C ASP A 75 5.21 3.61 11.27
N GLN A 76 4.32 2.84 10.65
CA GLN A 76 4.62 1.64 9.88
C GLN A 76 3.82 1.62 8.58
N PHE A 77 4.34 0.98 7.55
CA PHE A 77 3.67 0.84 6.27
C PHE A 77 3.82 -0.59 5.73
N PRO A 78 2.98 -1.54 6.17
CA PRO A 78 3.13 -2.97 5.88
C PRO A 78 2.94 -3.33 4.40
N ALA A 79 2.48 -2.41 3.56
CA ALA A 79 2.53 -2.58 2.11
C ALA A 79 3.94 -2.47 1.54
N ALA A 80 4.80 -1.62 2.13
CA ALA A 80 6.18 -1.46 1.73
C ALA A 80 7.06 -2.57 2.28
N SER A 81 8.18 -2.81 1.60
CA SER A 81 9.17 -3.81 1.99
C SER A 81 9.60 -3.65 3.46
N GLN A 82 10.06 -4.75 4.05
CA GLN A 82 10.57 -4.72 5.43
C GLN A 82 11.71 -3.71 5.59
N LEU A 83 12.58 -3.58 4.59
CA LEU A 83 13.67 -2.61 4.60
C LEU A 83 13.16 -1.16 4.70
N ILE A 84 12.12 -0.80 3.94
CA ILE A 84 11.51 0.54 4.04
C ILE A 84 11.01 0.78 5.47
N ASN A 85 10.29 -0.17 6.05
CA ASN A 85 9.77 -0.06 7.42
C ASN A 85 10.89 0.08 8.46
N GLN A 86 12.02 -0.61 8.27
CA GLN A 86 13.19 -0.48 9.15
C GLN A 86 13.88 0.89 9.01
N LEU A 87 13.85 1.49 7.81
CA LEU A 87 14.51 2.76 7.54
C LEU A 87 13.66 3.97 7.92
N MET A 88 12.33 3.88 7.83
CA MET A 88 11.40 4.97 8.17
C MET A 88 11.77 5.69 9.48
N PRO A 89 11.84 5.04 10.66
CA PRO A 89 12.17 5.75 11.90
C PRO A 89 13.61 6.30 11.92
N LYS A 90 14.55 5.67 11.21
CA LYS A 90 15.95 6.11 11.15
C LYS A 90 16.11 7.40 10.33
N MET A 91 15.27 7.62 9.32
CA MET A 91 15.34 8.79 8.45
C MET A 91 14.86 10.09 9.10
N ILE A 92 14.06 9.98 10.18
CA ILE A 92 13.49 11.13 10.92
C ILE A 92 14.11 11.29 12.31
N ALA A 93 14.97 10.38 12.72
CA ALA A 93 15.70 10.50 13.98
C ALA A 93 16.62 11.74 13.92
N ARG A 94 16.61 12.55 14.99
CA ARG A 94 17.62 13.59 15.18
C ARG A 94 18.92 12.91 15.63
N ASP A 95 20.06 13.31 15.05
CA ASP A 95 21.36 12.86 15.54
C ASP A 95 21.52 13.27 17.02
N PRO A 96 21.97 12.36 17.90
CA PRO A 96 22.14 12.65 19.32
C PRO A 96 23.27 13.67 19.60
#